data_AF-A0AA37GZJ7-F1
#
_entry.id   AF-A0AA37GZJ7-F1
#
_cell.length_a   1.000
_cell.length_b   1.000
_cell.length_c   1.000
_cell.angle_alpha   90.00
_cell.angle_beta   90.00
_cell.angle_gamma   90.00
#
_symmetry.space_group_name_H-M   'P 1'
#
loop_
_entity.id
_entity.type
_entity.pdbx_description
1 polymer ?
#
loop_
_entity_poly.entity_id
_entity_poly.type
_entity_poly.pdbx_seq_one_letter_code
_entity_poly.pdbx_strand_id
1 'polypeptide(L)'
;MADHVVQRDADQAARKTRELKTVGSIPEADARKVLFFLCSEDEGVRSKVLDIYQHVPKTDVCTQCEKDFDPDNNPPNACCYHPGDFELDEDLEFWDSVDDFDDANPFYERDSEANRKDIPEGFRWSCCERVGDVEGCEKGRHEGRGATTAEATTFSLSLAVAGIKARLSKFDGNASRDAEVEVLGEQSCSKRKAEEELSDGDATKAKKGADGYRLGILD
;
A
#
# COMPACT_ATOMS: atom_id res chain seq x y z
N MET A 1 17.92 33.92 -35.38
CA MET A 1 18.57 33.69 -34.06
C MET A 1 17.69 32.83 -33.16
N ALA A 2 16.38 33.07 -33.08
CA ALA A 2 15.45 32.22 -32.32
C ALA A 2 15.43 30.75 -32.79
N ASP A 3 15.40 30.50 -34.11
CA ASP A 3 15.31 29.13 -34.65
C ASP A 3 16.53 28.25 -34.31
N HIS A 4 17.73 28.83 -34.24
CA HIS A 4 18.95 28.10 -33.85
C HIS A 4 18.99 27.75 -32.36
N VAL A 5 18.40 28.57 -31.49
CA VAL A 5 18.32 28.30 -30.05
C VAL A 5 17.32 27.18 -29.78
N VAL A 6 16.15 27.24 -30.44
CA VAL A 6 15.12 26.20 -30.34
C VAL A 6 15.65 24.84 -30.82
N GLN A 7 16.40 24.82 -31.93
CA GLN A 7 17.01 23.59 -32.43
C GLN A 7 18.03 23.01 -31.44
N ARG A 8 18.88 23.86 -30.85
CA ARG A 8 19.91 23.44 -29.89
C ARG A 8 19.31 22.85 -28.61
N ASP A 9 18.23 23.45 -28.12
CA ASP A 9 17.54 22.99 -26.91
C ASP A 9 16.84 21.64 -27.16
N ALA A 10 16.25 21.45 -28.35
CA ALA A 10 15.67 20.19 -28.78
C ALA A 10 16.72 19.08 -28.88
N ASP A 11 17.87 19.37 -29.48
CA ASP A 11 18.98 18.41 -29.60
C ASP A 11 19.54 18.00 -28.23
N GLN A 12 19.64 18.96 -27.30
CA GLN A 12 20.08 18.69 -25.93
C GLN A 12 19.08 17.82 -25.16
N ALA A 13 17.78 18.07 -25.30
CA ALA A 13 16.74 17.26 -24.70
C ALA A 13 16.73 15.83 -25.26
N ALA A 14 16.90 15.67 -26.57
CA ALA A 14 17.00 14.37 -27.23
C ALA A 14 18.22 13.57 -26.74
N ARG A 15 19.38 14.23 -26.63
CA ARG A 15 20.59 13.63 -26.08
C ARG A 15 20.39 13.14 -24.64
N LYS A 16 19.86 13.99 -23.76
CA LYS A 16 19.59 13.64 -22.36
C LYS A 16 18.64 12.45 -22.24
N THR A 17 17.60 12.43 -23.07
CA THR A 17 16.63 11.31 -23.12
C THR A 17 17.32 10.01 -23.50
N ARG A 18 18.23 10.03 -24.48
CA ARG A 18 19.01 8.86 -24.88
C ARG A 18 19.94 8.39 -23.76
N GLU A 19 20.65 9.29 -23.10
CA GLU A 19 21.54 8.97 -21.97
C GLU A 19 20.77 8.33 -20.81
N LEU A 20 19.61 8.88 -20.42
CA LEU A 20 18.76 8.31 -19.37
C LEU A 20 18.18 6.94 -19.74
N LYS A 21 17.83 6.75 -21.02
CA LYS A 21 17.39 5.44 -21.51
C LYS A 21 18.50 4.39 -21.39
N THR A 22 19.74 4.75 -21.70
CA THR A 22 20.89 3.86 -21.51
C THR A 22 21.11 3.53 -20.04
N VAL A 23 21.04 4.51 -19.13
CA VAL A 23 21.16 4.27 -17.69
C VAL A 23 20.06 3.33 -17.18
N GLY A 24 18.81 3.53 -17.62
CA GLY A 24 17.68 2.67 -17.24
C GLY A 24 17.76 1.23 -17.76
N SER A 25 18.62 0.96 -18.75
CA SER A 25 18.84 -0.40 -19.28
C SER A 25 20.01 -1.14 -18.62
N ILE A 26 20.71 -0.52 -17.67
CA ILE A 26 21.82 -1.17 -16.96
C ILE A 26 21.25 -2.23 -16.01
N PRO A 27 21.75 -3.48 -16.04
CA PRO A 27 21.35 -4.51 -15.08
C PRO A 27 21.60 -4.07 -13.63
N GLU A 28 20.72 -4.41 -12.69
CA GLU A 28 20.79 -3.92 -11.31
C GLU A 28 22.14 -4.20 -10.64
N ALA A 29 22.70 -5.39 -10.87
CA ALA A 29 24.02 -5.77 -10.33
C ALA A 29 25.15 -4.87 -10.86
N ASP A 30 25.10 -4.47 -12.13
CA ASP A 30 26.10 -3.60 -12.74
C ASP A 30 25.88 -2.13 -12.37
N ALA A 31 24.61 -1.69 -12.27
CA ALA A 31 24.27 -0.36 -11.76
C ALA A 31 24.81 -0.16 -10.33
N ARG A 32 24.71 -1.20 -9.49
CA ARG A 32 25.25 -1.19 -8.12
C ARG A 32 26.78 -1.07 -8.09
N LYS A 33 27.50 -1.76 -9.00
CA LYS A 33 28.96 -1.63 -9.14
C LYS A 33 29.37 -0.23 -9.57
N VAL A 34 28.70 0.33 -10.58
CA VAL A 34 28.95 1.70 -11.07
C VAL A 34 28.69 2.72 -9.96
N LEU A 35 27.57 2.60 -9.24
CA LEU A 35 27.25 3.46 -8.12
C LEU A 35 28.31 3.39 -7.02
N PHE A 36 28.78 2.19 -6.69
CA PHE A 36 29.84 1.99 -5.71
C PHE A 36 31.15 2.66 -6.12
N PHE A 37 31.56 2.48 -7.39
CA PHE A 37 32.73 3.16 -7.95
C PHE A 37 32.61 4.68 -7.90
N LEU A 38 31.47 5.24 -8.31
CA LEU A 38 31.25 6.70 -8.25
C LEU A 38 31.31 7.23 -6.81
N CYS A 39 30.76 6.47 -5.84
CA CYS A 39 30.78 6.85 -4.43
C CYS A 39 32.13 6.63 -3.74
N SER A 40 33.02 5.78 -4.30
CA SER A 40 34.38 5.61 -3.75
C SER A 40 35.29 6.76 -4.15
N GLU A 41 35.14 7.27 -5.37
CA GLU A 41 36.01 8.32 -5.92
C GLU A 41 35.60 9.74 -5.49
N ASP A 42 34.30 10.00 -5.28
CA ASP A 42 33.77 11.34 -5.03
C ASP A 42 32.87 11.41 -3.79
N GLU A 43 33.30 12.15 -2.76
CA GLU A 43 32.53 12.36 -1.54
C GLU A 43 31.22 13.14 -1.78
N GLY A 44 31.24 14.14 -2.67
CA GLY A 44 30.06 14.93 -2.99
C GLY A 44 28.99 14.10 -3.66
N VAL A 45 29.38 13.18 -4.55
CA VAL A 45 28.47 12.18 -5.14
C VAL A 45 27.94 11.24 -4.06
N ARG A 46 28.81 10.69 -3.21
CA ARG A 46 28.41 9.81 -2.11
C ARG A 46 27.39 10.46 -1.18
N SER A 47 27.63 11.71 -0.77
CA SER A 47 26.71 12.48 0.07
C SER A 47 25.35 12.67 -0.61
N LYS A 48 25.32 13.04 -1.90
CA LYS A 48 24.08 13.20 -2.66
C LYS A 48 23.32 11.90 -2.84
N VAL A 49 24.01 10.79 -3.06
CA VAL A 49 23.39 9.47 -3.20
C VAL A 49 22.70 9.08 -1.89
N LEU A 50 23.36 9.28 -0.75
CA LEU A 50 22.78 8.99 0.57
C LEU A 50 21.58 9.90 0.88
N ASP A 51 21.68 11.19 0.59
CA ASP A 51 20.58 12.16 0.73
C ASP A 51 19.37 11.74 -0.12
N ILE A 52 19.59 11.47 -1.41
CA ILE A 52 18.52 10.97 -2.30
C ILE A 52 17.92 9.68 -1.75
N TYR A 53 18.74 8.71 -1.35
CA TYR A 53 18.28 7.41 -0.87
C TYR A 53 17.39 7.52 0.38
N GLN A 54 17.68 8.45 1.29
CA GLN A 54 16.83 8.72 2.45
C GLN A 54 15.43 9.21 2.07
N HIS A 55 15.28 9.81 0.88
CA HIS A 55 14.01 10.35 0.40
C HIS A 55 13.31 9.48 -0.65
N VAL A 56 13.97 8.41 -1.13
CA VAL A 56 13.37 7.41 -2.00
C VAL A 56 12.28 6.68 -1.21
N PRO A 57 11.01 6.71 -1.66
CA PRO A 57 9.98 5.89 -1.04
C PRO A 57 10.37 4.43 -1.20
N LYS A 58 10.53 3.73 -0.08
CA LYS A 58 10.64 2.28 -0.05
C LYS A 58 9.21 1.78 0.00
N THR A 59 8.67 1.41 -1.16
CA THR A 59 7.33 0.84 -1.25
C THR A 59 7.45 -0.59 -1.73
N ASP A 60 6.69 -1.47 -1.11
CA ASP A 60 6.48 -2.84 -1.56
C ASP A 60 4.97 -3.08 -1.70
N VAL A 61 4.57 -4.10 -2.45
CA VAL A 61 3.16 -4.47 -2.62
C VAL A 61 2.86 -5.62 -1.67
N CYS A 62 1.81 -5.46 -0.85
CA CYS A 62 1.42 -6.51 0.09
C CYS A 62 0.79 -7.70 -0.63
N THR A 63 1.22 -8.92 -0.33
CA THR A 63 0.69 -10.15 -0.94
C THR A 63 -0.68 -10.56 -0.40
N GLN A 64 -1.11 -9.98 0.72
CA GLN A 64 -2.39 -10.32 1.39
C GLN A 64 -3.53 -9.37 1.01
N CYS A 65 -3.24 -8.06 0.93
CA CYS A 65 -4.26 -7.04 0.63
C CYS A 65 -4.00 -6.25 -0.66
N GLU A 66 -2.92 -6.57 -1.39
CA GLU A 66 -2.54 -5.96 -2.68
C GLU A 66 -2.27 -4.45 -2.66
N LYS A 67 -2.25 -3.84 -1.46
CA LYS A 67 -1.95 -2.41 -1.29
C LYS A 67 -0.44 -2.17 -1.19
N ASP A 68 -0.01 -1.04 -1.74
CA ASP A 68 1.34 -0.50 -1.52
C ASP A 68 1.53 -0.18 -0.04
N PHE A 69 2.68 -0.53 0.53
CA PHE A 69 3.05 -0.21 1.90
C PHE A 69 4.53 0.17 2.01
N ASP A 70 4.87 0.90 3.07
CA ASP A 70 6.25 1.21 3.42
C ASP A 70 6.80 0.13 4.38
N PRO A 71 7.81 -0.66 3.98
CA PRO A 71 8.41 -1.67 4.85
C PRO A 71 9.03 -1.11 6.13
N ASP A 72 9.50 0.15 6.12
CA ASP A 72 10.06 0.81 7.29
C ASP A 72 8.96 1.34 8.23
N ASN A 73 7.72 1.50 7.74
CA ASN A 73 6.56 1.98 8.49
C ASN A 73 5.37 1.00 8.40
N ASN A 74 5.56 -0.22 8.91
CA ASN A 74 4.59 -1.32 8.85
C ASN A 74 4.15 -1.78 10.26
N PRO A 75 3.27 -1.04 10.96
CA PRO A 75 2.78 -1.43 12.28
C PRO A 75 1.96 -2.73 12.25
N PRO A 76 1.78 -3.43 13.39
CA PRO A 76 1.15 -4.75 13.47
C PRO A 76 -0.33 -4.81 13.07
N ASN A 77 -0.97 -3.67 12.79
CA ASN A 77 -2.37 -3.54 12.40
C ASN A 77 -2.54 -2.73 11.10
N ALA A 78 -1.47 -2.59 10.30
CA ALA A 78 -1.47 -1.82 9.06
C ALA A 78 -2.24 -2.51 7.94
N CYS A 79 -2.14 -3.85 7.87
CA CYS A 79 -2.77 -4.65 6.84
C CYS A 79 -4.12 -5.16 7.34
N CYS A 80 -5.17 -4.99 6.53
CA CYS A 80 -6.45 -5.68 6.70
C CYS A 80 -6.67 -6.57 5.47
N TYR A 81 -6.82 -7.88 5.69
CA TYR A 81 -6.97 -8.87 4.62
C TYR A 81 -7.97 -9.96 5.01
N HIS A 82 -8.38 -10.74 4.02
CA HIS A 82 -9.19 -11.94 4.21
C HIS A 82 -8.28 -13.17 4.03
N PRO A 83 -8.13 -14.03 5.05
CA PRO A 83 -7.33 -15.25 4.94
C PRO A 83 -8.04 -16.40 4.20
N GLY A 84 -9.34 -16.23 3.91
CA GLY A 84 -10.17 -17.20 3.18
C GLY A 84 -10.37 -16.80 1.72
N ASP A 85 -11.01 -17.69 0.98
CA ASP A 85 -11.30 -17.53 -0.43
C ASP A 85 -12.54 -16.66 -0.68
N PHE A 86 -12.56 -15.96 -1.82
CA PHE A 86 -13.71 -15.19 -2.30
C PHE A 86 -14.49 -16.04 -3.30
N GLU A 87 -15.57 -16.66 -2.83
CA GLU A 87 -16.29 -17.73 -3.51
C GLU A 87 -17.65 -17.25 -4.02
N LEU A 88 -18.10 -17.80 -5.14
CA LEU A 88 -19.43 -17.53 -5.68
C LEU A 88 -20.48 -18.04 -4.70
N ASP A 89 -21.44 -17.20 -4.35
CA ASP A 89 -22.59 -17.60 -3.53
C ASP A 89 -23.87 -17.47 -4.34
N GLU A 90 -24.33 -18.61 -4.87
CA GLU A 90 -25.52 -18.70 -5.72
C GLU A 90 -26.83 -18.47 -4.95
N ASP A 91 -26.80 -18.53 -3.61
CA ASP A 91 -27.98 -18.38 -2.75
C ASP A 91 -28.26 -16.91 -2.36
N LEU A 92 -27.46 -15.97 -2.86
CA LEU A 92 -27.64 -14.54 -2.58
C LEU A 92 -28.83 -13.95 -3.35
N GLU A 93 -29.69 -13.22 -2.62
CA GLU A 93 -30.84 -12.47 -3.17
C GLU A 93 -30.42 -11.46 -4.26
N PHE A 94 -29.14 -11.07 -4.29
CA PHE A 94 -28.58 -10.27 -5.37
C PHE A 94 -28.87 -10.90 -6.75
N TRP A 95 -28.74 -12.23 -6.90
CA TRP A 95 -28.97 -12.93 -8.16
C TRP A 95 -30.42 -12.89 -8.62
N ASP A 96 -31.39 -12.83 -7.71
CA ASP A 96 -32.82 -12.68 -8.06
C ASP A 96 -33.11 -11.34 -8.76
N SER A 97 -32.23 -10.35 -8.59
CA SER A 97 -32.36 -9.02 -9.20
C SER A 97 -31.60 -8.83 -10.52
N VAL A 98 -30.73 -9.77 -10.88
CA VAL A 98 -29.91 -9.71 -12.09
C VAL A 98 -30.66 -10.39 -13.26
N ASP A 99 -31.52 -9.62 -13.92
CA ASP A 99 -32.45 -10.04 -15.00
C ASP A 99 -31.78 -10.68 -16.23
N ASP A 100 -30.45 -10.49 -16.42
CA ASP A 100 -29.68 -10.96 -17.59
C ASP A 100 -28.84 -12.24 -17.33
N PHE A 101 -28.92 -12.83 -16.13
CA PHE A 101 -28.11 -14.00 -15.73
C PHE A 101 -28.87 -15.34 -15.80
N ASP A 102 -29.93 -15.43 -16.62
CA ASP A 102 -30.69 -16.67 -16.83
C ASP A 102 -29.82 -17.79 -17.45
N ASP A 103 -30.11 -19.02 -17.03
CA ASP A 103 -29.29 -20.24 -16.92
C ASP A 103 -28.76 -20.85 -18.24
N ALA A 104 -28.75 -20.09 -19.34
CA ALA A 104 -28.65 -20.60 -20.71
C ALA A 104 -27.47 -20.07 -21.53
N ASN A 105 -26.60 -19.21 -20.98
CA ASN A 105 -25.39 -18.77 -21.69
C ASN A 105 -24.13 -19.53 -21.22
N PRO A 106 -23.75 -20.65 -21.88
CA PRO A 106 -22.56 -21.43 -21.52
C PRO A 106 -21.24 -20.66 -21.70
N PHE A 107 -21.27 -19.41 -22.17
CA PHE A 107 -20.12 -18.52 -22.28
C PHE A 107 -19.90 -17.62 -21.06
N TYR A 108 -20.87 -17.49 -20.14
CA TYR A 108 -20.70 -16.69 -18.93
C TYR A 108 -20.34 -17.58 -17.74
N GLU A 109 -19.04 -17.67 -17.45
CA GLU A 109 -18.53 -18.33 -16.25
C GLU A 109 -18.84 -17.44 -15.04
N ARG A 110 -19.86 -17.81 -14.23
CA ARG A 110 -20.29 -17.07 -13.03
C ARG A 110 -19.11 -16.83 -12.09
N ASP A 111 -18.38 -17.90 -11.79
CA ASP A 111 -17.16 -17.84 -10.99
C ASP A 111 -15.93 -17.54 -11.84
N SER A 112 -15.82 -16.29 -12.28
CA SER A 112 -14.63 -15.78 -12.99
C SER A 112 -14.00 -14.63 -12.23
N GLU A 113 -12.69 -14.43 -12.40
CA GLU A 113 -11.96 -13.31 -11.80
C GLU A 113 -12.53 -11.94 -12.24
N ALA A 114 -13.02 -11.86 -13.48
CA ALA A 114 -13.71 -10.66 -13.99
C ALA A 114 -14.99 -10.38 -13.20
N ASN A 115 -15.84 -11.39 -12.98
CA ASN A 115 -17.08 -11.22 -12.22
C ASN A 115 -16.84 -10.92 -10.74
N ARG A 116 -15.80 -11.52 -10.12
CA ARG A 116 -15.40 -11.20 -8.74
C ARG A 116 -15.08 -9.71 -8.56
N LYS A 117 -14.60 -9.04 -9.61
CA LYS A 117 -14.27 -7.62 -9.60
C LYS A 117 -15.44 -6.72 -10.02
N ASP A 118 -16.19 -7.13 -11.03
CA ASP A 118 -17.26 -6.31 -11.61
C ASP A 118 -18.57 -6.42 -10.82
N ILE A 119 -18.79 -7.56 -10.15
CA ILE A 119 -20.01 -7.90 -9.41
C ILE A 119 -19.65 -8.58 -8.08
N PRO A 120 -18.88 -7.91 -7.19
CA PRO A 120 -18.43 -8.52 -5.95
C PRO A 120 -19.59 -8.93 -5.03
N GLU A 121 -20.77 -8.29 -5.16
CA GLU A 121 -21.99 -8.60 -4.40
C GLU A 121 -22.51 -10.02 -4.63
N GLY A 122 -22.08 -10.70 -5.69
CA GLY A 122 -22.39 -12.11 -5.96
C GLY A 122 -21.48 -13.11 -5.25
N PHE A 123 -20.50 -12.63 -4.48
CA PHE A 123 -19.45 -13.44 -3.88
C PHE A 123 -19.33 -13.22 -2.37
N ARG A 124 -18.91 -14.26 -1.67
CA ARG A 124 -18.75 -14.31 -0.22
C ARG A 124 -17.35 -14.72 0.17
N TRP A 125 -16.82 -14.08 1.21
CA TRP A 125 -15.56 -14.48 1.83
C TRP A 125 -15.77 -15.65 2.78
N SER A 126 -15.08 -16.77 2.57
CA SER A 126 -15.21 -17.97 3.42
C SER A 126 -14.66 -17.79 4.84
N CYS A 127 -13.80 -16.78 5.07
CA CYS A 127 -13.22 -16.50 6.39
C CYS A 127 -14.14 -15.77 7.37
N CYS A 128 -15.08 -14.96 6.88
CA CYS A 128 -15.94 -14.13 7.74
C CYS A 128 -17.39 -14.06 7.28
N GLU A 129 -17.73 -14.79 6.22
CA GLU A 129 -19.06 -14.89 5.62
C GLU A 129 -19.62 -13.56 5.12
N ARG A 130 -18.80 -12.52 5.02
CA ARG A 130 -19.23 -11.22 4.47
C ARG A 130 -19.26 -11.28 2.95
N VAL A 131 -20.26 -10.61 2.37
CA VAL A 131 -20.51 -10.53 0.93
C VAL A 131 -19.88 -9.25 0.38
N GLY A 132 -19.35 -9.32 -0.84
CA GLY A 132 -18.87 -8.13 -1.55
C GLY A 132 -17.40 -7.76 -1.29
N ASP A 133 -17.02 -6.63 -1.89
CA ASP A 133 -15.72 -5.98 -1.72
C ASP A 133 -15.70 -5.22 -0.38
N VAL A 134 -15.54 -5.99 0.69
CA VAL A 134 -15.50 -5.49 2.07
C VAL A 134 -14.10 -5.56 2.65
N GLU A 135 -13.83 -4.66 3.61
CA GLU A 135 -12.55 -4.66 4.32
C GLU A 135 -12.25 -6.03 4.97
N GLY A 136 -10.98 -6.42 4.88
CA GLY A 136 -10.43 -7.64 5.43
C GLY A 136 -10.85 -7.89 6.89
N CYS A 137 -11.21 -9.12 7.20
CA CYS A 137 -11.63 -9.50 8.54
C CYS A 137 -10.48 -9.70 9.53
N GLU A 138 -9.25 -9.90 9.04
CA GLU A 138 -8.04 -10.07 9.86
C GLU A 138 -7.11 -8.85 9.75
N LYS A 139 -6.39 -8.56 10.84
CA LYS A 139 -5.42 -7.47 10.91
C LYS A 139 -4.03 -7.99 11.20
N GLY A 140 -3.05 -7.44 10.49
CA GLY A 140 -1.65 -7.84 10.64
C GLY A 140 -0.67 -6.80 10.11
N ARG A 141 0.59 -7.23 9.99
CA ARG A 141 1.59 -6.50 9.22
C ARG A 141 1.38 -6.79 7.73
N HIS A 142 1.76 -5.85 6.88
CA HIS A 142 1.89 -6.15 5.46
C HIS A 142 3.02 -7.16 5.23
N GLU A 143 2.75 -8.19 4.44
CA GLU A 143 3.76 -9.11 3.93
C GLU A 143 4.09 -8.71 2.50
N GLY A 144 5.34 -8.30 2.26
CA GLY A 144 5.79 -7.88 0.94
C GLY A 144 6.24 -9.05 0.09
N ARG A 145 6.13 -8.91 -1.23
CA ARG A 145 6.68 -9.89 -2.18
C ARG A 145 8.22 -9.91 -2.20
N GLY A 146 8.83 -9.01 -1.43
CA GLY A 146 10.26 -8.80 -1.35
C GLY A 146 10.66 -7.78 -2.39
N ALA A 147 10.53 -6.49 -2.06
CA ALA A 147 10.98 -5.32 -2.82
C ALA A 147 11.22 -5.65 -4.29
N THR A 148 10.14 -5.89 -5.03
CA THR A 148 10.27 -6.26 -6.43
C THR A 148 10.87 -5.05 -7.13
N THR A 149 12.12 -5.18 -7.59
CA THR A 149 12.65 -4.37 -8.68
C THR A 149 11.88 -4.79 -9.93
N ALA A 150 10.61 -4.39 -9.99
CA ALA A 150 9.81 -4.47 -11.19
C ALA A 150 10.66 -3.89 -12.31
N GLU A 151 10.73 -4.57 -13.46
CA GLU A 151 11.50 -4.10 -14.62
C GLU A 151 11.14 -2.65 -14.89
N ALA A 152 11.99 -1.75 -14.40
CA ALA A 152 11.59 -0.37 -14.24
C ALA A 152 11.70 0.25 -15.63
N THR A 153 10.56 0.34 -16.32
CA THR A 153 10.53 1.00 -17.62
C THR A 153 11.10 2.41 -17.45
N THR A 154 11.72 2.96 -18.50
CA THR A 154 12.27 4.33 -18.45
C THR A 154 11.22 5.36 -18.01
N PHE A 155 9.93 5.08 -18.31
CA PHE A 155 8.80 5.86 -17.84
C PHE A 155 8.58 5.74 -16.32
N SER A 156 8.53 4.52 -15.79
CA SER A 156 8.40 4.27 -14.34
C SER A 156 9.55 4.89 -13.54
N LEU A 157 10.79 4.78 -14.04
CA LEU A 157 11.97 5.45 -13.45
C LEU A 157 11.83 6.97 -13.47
N SER A 158 11.34 7.54 -14.57
CA SER A 158 11.18 9.00 -14.70
C SER A 158 10.13 9.54 -13.72
N LEU A 159 9.03 8.82 -13.52
CA LEU A 159 7.98 9.18 -12.57
C LEU A 159 8.49 9.11 -11.12
N ALA A 160 9.23 8.05 -10.77
CA ALA A 160 9.87 7.91 -9.47
C ALA A 160 10.85 9.07 -9.19
N VAL A 161 11.69 9.42 -10.18
CA VAL A 161 12.63 10.56 -10.08
C VAL A 161 11.89 11.89 -9.91
N ALA A 162 10.76 12.09 -10.58
CA ALA A 162 9.94 13.29 -10.40
C ALA A 162 9.37 13.38 -8.96
N GLY A 163 8.91 12.26 -8.41
CA GLY A 163 8.44 12.16 -7.03
C GLY A 163 9.55 12.49 -6.02
N ILE A 164 10.76 11.95 -6.22
CA ILE A 164 11.93 12.25 -5.38
C ILE A 164 12.28 13.75 -5.44
N LYS A 165 12.33 14.34 -6.64
CA LYS A 165 12.59 15.78 -6.80
C LYS A 165 11.59 16.65 -6.06
N ALA A 166 10.30 16.30 -6.13
CA ALA A 166 9.24 17.03 -5.43
C ALA A 166 9.36 16.93 -3.89
N ARG A 167 9.95 15.85 -3.37
CA ARG A 167 10.22 15.69 -1.93
C ARG A 167 11.43 16.53 -1.51
N LEU A 168 12.52 16.48 -2.27
CA LEU A 168 13.72 17.30 -2.01
C LEU A 168 13.40 18.79 -2.03
N SER A 169 12.60 19.26 -3.00
CA SER A 169 12.24 20.68 -3.10
C SER A 169 11.35 21.19 -1.96
N LYS A 170 10.64 20.31 -1.24
CA LYS A 170 9.83 20.69 -0.06
C LYS A 170 10.69 20.88 1.19
N PHE A 171 11.88 20.28 1.24
CA PHE A 171 12.75 20.35 2.41
C PHE A 171 13.58 21.64 2.44
N ASP A 172 14.03 22.11 1.27
CA ASP A 172 14.72 23.43 1.12
C ASP A 172 13.83 24.61 1.56
N GLY A 173 12.50 24.44 1.54
CA GLY A 173 11.53 25.45 1.96
C GLY A 173 11.23 25.52 3.45
N ASN A 174 11.72 24.58 4.27
CA ASN A 174 11.37 24.49 5.70
C ASN A 174 12.53 24.85 6.65
N ALA A 175 13.64 25.37 6.14
CA ALA A 175 14.74 25.89 6.94
C ALA A 175 14.43 27.27 7.55
N SER A 176 13.24 27.47 8.14
CA SER A 176 12.97 28.50 9.14
C SER A 176 11.54 28.33 9.67
N ARG A 177 11.38 27.52 10.73
CA ARG A 177 10.55 27.83 11.89
C ARG A 177 10.59 26.71 12.92
N ASP A 178 10.70 27.16 14.17
CA ASP A 178 10.92 26.39 15.37
C ASP A 178 9.94 25.24 15.61
N ALA A 179 10.43 24.27 16.36
CA ALA A 179 9.70 23.13 16.86
C ALA A 179 8.46 23.54 17.67
N GLU A 180 7.30 23.02 17.26
CA GLU A 180 6.18 22.79 18.14
C GLU A 180 5.63 21.41 17.82
N VAL A 181 5.89 20.45 18.73
CA VAL A 181 5.38 19.08 18.65
C VAL A 181 3.92 19.12 19.07
N GLU A 182 3.02 19.24 18.11
CA GLU A 182 1.61 18.90 18.31
C GLU A 182 1.39 17.42 18.00
N VAL A 183 1.19 16.65 19.07
CA VAL A 183 0.64 15.30 19.03
C VAL A 183 -0.85 15.41 18.74
N LEU A 184 -1.23 15.22 17.48
CA LEU A 184 -2.60 15.01 17.02
C LEU A 184 -2.51 13.93 15.95
N GLY A 185 -3.20 12.81 15.96
CA GLY A 185 -4.27 12.26 16.77
C GLY A 185 -4.67 11.02 15.98
N GLU A 186 -4.76 9.88 16.66
CA GLU A 186 -5.03 8.58 16.05
C GLU A 186 -6.21 8.67 15.07
N GLN A 187 -5.97 8.44 13.77
CA GLN A 187 -7.06 8.16 12.85
C GLN A 187 -7.55 6.73 13.13
N SER A 188 -8.38 6.66 14.17
CA SER A 188 -9.25 5.54 14.48
C SER A 188 -10.24 5.35 13.32
N CYS A 189 -10.14 4.22 12.62
CA CYS A 189 -11.24 3.72 11.81
C CYS A 189 -12.39 3.37 12.75
N SER A 190 -13.34 4.30 12.96
CA SER A 190 -14.58 3.98 13.65
C SER A 190 -15.80 4.73 13.11
N LYS A 191 -16.89 3.94 13.02
CA LYS A 191 -18.33 4.27 12.97
C LYS A 191 -18.90 4.59 11.59
N ARG A 192 -20.11 4.13 11.19
CA ARG A 192 -21.21 3.32 11.79
C ARG A 192 -22.15 2.95 10.62
N LYS A 193 -22.93 1.86 10.62
CA LYS A 193 -24.21 1.70 11.34
C LYS A 193 -24.66 0.23 11.22
N ALA A 194 -25.12 -0.35 12.33
CA ALA A 194 -26.21 -1.32 12.32
C ALA A 194 -27.20 -0.83 13.38
N GLU A 195 -28.46 -0.86 13.00
CA GLU A 195 -29.62 -0.38 13.73
C GLU A 195 -30.02 -1.26 14.93
N GLU A 196 -30.76 -0.59 15.81
CA GLU A 196 -31.39 -1.03 17.04
C GLU A 196 -32.49 -2.07 16.78
N GLU A 197 -32.82 -2.91 17.77
CA GLU A 197 -34.19 -3.22 18.26
C GLU A 197 -34.11 -4.27 19.42
N LEU A 198 -34.22 -3.74 20.65
CA LEU A 198 -34.98 -4.18 21.83
C LEU A 198 -35.32 -5.66 22.09
N SER A 199 -35.03 -6.15 23.32
CA SER A 199 -36.09 -6.49 24.31
C SER A 199 -35.57 -6.71 25.73
N ASP A 200 -36.45 -6.40 26.68
CA ASP A 200 -36.35 -6.32 28.14
C ASP A 200 -36.04 -7.62 28.93
N GLY A 201 -35.59 -7.45 30.19
CA GLY A 201 -36.05 -8.35 31.27
C GLY A 201 -35.11 -8.70 32.43
N ASP A 202 -35.09 -7.83 33.45
CA ASP A 202 -35.06 -8.11 34.91
C ASP A 202 -33.97 -8.94 35.65
N ALA A 203 -33.14 -8.19 36.40
CA ALA A 203 -32.88 -8.22 37.86
C ALA A 203 -32.57 -9.54 38.64
N THR A 204 -31.40 -9.61 39.29
CA THR A 204 -31.17 -9.21 40.72
C THR A 204 -29.90 -9.80 41.35
N LYS A 205 -29.26 -8.96 42.19
CA LYS A 205 -28.52 -9.24 43.46
C LYS A 205 -27.18 -10.01 43.48
N ALA A 206 -26.14 -9.19 43.70
CA ALA A 206 -25.25 -9.18 44.88
C ALA A 206 -24.47 -10.45 45.29
N LYS A 207 -23.13 -10.32 45.38
CA LYS A 207 -22.41 -10.25 46.67
C LYS A 207 -20.92 -9.90 46.54
N LYS A 208 -20.48 -9.26 47.61
CA LYS A 208 -19.18 -8.70 47.99
C LYS A 208 -18.21 -9.83 48.40
N GLY A 209 -16.92 -9.69 48.10
CA GLY A 209 -15.86 -10.55 48.65
C GLY A 209 -14.48 -9.98 48.36
N ALA A 210 -13.78 -9.60 49.43
CA ALA A 210 -12.42 -9.10 49.44
C ALA A 210 -11.42 -10.26 49.68
N ASP A 211 -10.14 -9.91 49.83
CA ASP A 211 -8.97 -10.73 50.20
C ASP A 211 -8.22 -11.32 48.99
N GLY A 212 -6.90 -11.27 48.85
CA GLY A 212 -5.82 -10.90 49.74
C GLY A 212 -4.55 -11.60 49.23
N TYR A 213 -3.48 -10.83 49.00
CA TYR A 213 -2.04 -11.16 49.01
C TYR A 213 -1.58 -12.64 48.92
N ARG A 214 -0.64 -12.94 47.99
CA ARG A 214 0.60 -13.66 48.32
C ARG A 214 1.68 -13.50 47.24
N LEU A 215 2.75 -12.80 47.61
CA LEU A 215 4.08 -12.91 47.00
C LEU A 215 4.68 -14.27 47.35
N GLY A 216 5.30 -14.92 46.37
CA GLY A 216 6.13 -16.11 46.56
C GLY A 216 7.37 -15.99 45.69
N ILE A 217 8.47 -15.56 46.30
CA ILE A 217 9.85 -15.73 45.84
C ILE A 217 10.31 -17.10 46.32
N LEU A 218 10.89 -17.92 45.43
CA LEU A 218 11.85 -19.00 45.72
C LEU A 218 12.76 -19.08 44.47
N ASP A 219 13.97 -18.53 44.58
CA ASP A 219 15.25 -19.25 44.70
C ASP A 219 15.69 -19.93 43.40
#